data_AF-A0AAW0JL79-F1
#
_entry.id   AF-A0AAW0JL79-F1
#
_cell.length_a   1.000
_cell.length_b   1.000
_cell.length_c   1.000
_cell.angle_alpha   90.00
_cell.angle_beta   90.00
_cell.angle_gamma   90.00
#
_symmetry.space_group_name_H-M   'P 1'
#
loop_
_entity.id
_entity.type
_entity.pdbx_description
1 polymer ?
#
loop_
_entity_poly.entity_id
_entity_poly.type
_entity_poly.pdbx_seq_one_letter_code
_entity_poly.pdbx_strand_id
1 'polypeptide(L)'
;MSGFFSHVVYPEQGKITQPLFAPYSASKFALDGFFSSVRKEYAVAKVNVSVTLCVLGFIDTETAIKAVSGVLNAEAAPKEECALEIIKGAALRKEEVYYDKSSWVSLLLSNPGRRIMEYLSSKNYNLERFLKN
;
A
#
# COMPACT_ATOMS: atom_id res chain seq x y z
N MET A 1 -10.88 9.09 16.52
CA MET A 1 -11.53 7.80 16.21
C MET A 1 -10.81 7.24 14.97
N SER A 2 -9.90 6.30 15.17
CA SER A 2 -8.96 5.81 14.14
C SER A 2 -9.57 4.63 13.38
N GLY A 3 -10.05 4.87 12.16
CA GLY A 3 -10.31 3.79 11.22
C GLY A 3 -8.97 3.22 10.76
N PHE A 4 -8.84 1.90 10.77
CA PHE A 4 -7.63 1.18 10.42
C PHE A 4 -7.97 0.16 9.33
N PHE A 5 -7.35 0.29 8.16
CA PHE A 5 -7.49 -0.64 7.05
C PHE A 5 -6.09 -1.02 6.56
N SER A 6 -5.57 -2.17 7.01
CA SER A 6 -4.34 -2.76 6.47
C SER A 6 -4.69 -3.78 5.41
N HIS A 7 -4.23 -3.57 4.17
CA HIS A 7 -4.34 -4.56 3.10
C HIS A 7 -2.97 -5.20 2.85
N VAL A 8 -2.92 -6.52 2.95
CA VAL A 8 -1.75 -7.36 2.65
C VAL A 8 -1.55 -7.38 1.13
N VAL A 9 -0.41 -6.89 0.66
CA VAL A 9 0.08 -7.04 -0.72
C VAL A 9 1.09 -8.18 -0.71
N TYR A 10 0.99 -9.11 -1.64
CA TYR A 10 1.88 -10.26 -1.74
C TYR A 10 2.08 -10.59 -3.22
N PRO A 11 3.29 -10.54 -3.78
CA PRO A 11 4.45 -9.66 -3.54
C PRO A 11 4.10 -8.22 -3.95
N GLU A 12 5.07 -7.35 -4.22
CA GLU A 12 5.03 -5.94 -4.68
C GLU A 12 4.07 -5.58 -5.85
N GLN A 13 3.17 -6.48 -6.23
CA GLN A 13 2.16 -6.48 -7.28
C GLN A 13 1.09 -5.37 -7.20
N GLY A 14 1.11 -4.53 -6.17
CA GLY A 14 0.27 -3.33 -6.09
C GLY A 14 0.95 -2.05 -6.59
N LYS A 15 2.27 -2.10 -6.84
CA LYS A 15 3.08 -0.98 -7.34
C LYS A 15 3.84 -1.33 -8.61
N ILE A 16 4.15 -2.62 -8.82
CA ILE A 16 4.76 -3.17 -10.04
C ILE A 16 3.94 -4.37 -10.54
N THR A 17 4.15 -4.81 -11.78
CA THR A 17 3.45 -5.98 -12.33
C THR A 17 4.37 -7.20 -12.38
N GLN A 18 3.81 -8.39 -12.16
CA GLN A 18 4.53 -9.66 -12.27
C GLN A 18 3.73 -10.66 -13.13
N PRO A 19 4.40 -11.49 -13.94
CA PRO A 19 3.72 -12.52 -14.72
C PRO A 19 3.03 -13.53 -13.80
N LEU A 20 2.00 -14.22 -14.31
CA LEU A 20 1.22 -15.27 -13.60
C LEU A 20 0.29 -14.77 -12.47
N PHE A 21 0.29 -13.48 -12.15
CA PHE A 21 -0.53 -12.89 -11.09
C PHE A 21 -1.39 -11.72 -11.58
N ALA A 22 -1.83 -11.73 -12.85
CA ALA A 22 -2.59 -10.63 -13.45
C ALA A 22 -3.88 -10.23 -12.67
N PRO A 23 -4.82 -11.15 -12.35
CA PRO A 23 -6.04 -10.77 -11.63
C PRO A 23 -5.75 -10.32 -10.19
N TYR A 24 -4.75 -10.93 -9.55
CA TYR A 24 -4.30 -10.54 -8.23
C TYR A 24 -3.73 -9.10 -8.26
N SER A 25 -2.80 -8.83 -9.17
CA SER A 25 -2.18 -7.51 -9.34
C SER A 25 -3.24 -6.44 -9.60
N ALA A 26 -4.17 -6.69 -10.53
CA ALA A 26 -5.26 -5.77 -10.82
C ALA A 26 -6.05 -5.38 -9.56
N SER A 27 -6.39 -6.35 -8.71
CA SER A 27 -7.08 -6.07 -7.44
C SER A 27 -6.25 -5.22 -6.48
N LYS A 28 -4.92 -5.43 -6.41
CA LYS A 28 -4.04 -4.66 -5.52
C LYS A 28 -3.78 -3.24 -6.02
N PHE A 29 -3.62 -3.06 -7.33
CA PHE A 29 -3.58 -1.72 -7.94
C PHE A 29 -4.88 -0.95 -7.73
N ALA A 30 -6.04 -1.62 -7.83
CA ALA A 30 -7.33 -1.00 -7.55
C ALA A 30 -7.44 -0.51 -6.11
N LEU A 31 -6.94 -1.28 -5.14
CA LEU A 31 -6.88 -0.86 -3.73
C LEU A 31 -6.02 0.39 -3.53
N ASP A 32 -4.82 0.43 -4.14
CA ASP A 32 -3.95 1.62 -4.04
C ASP A 32 -4.63 2.87 -4.59
N GLY A 33 -5.18 2.79 -5.81
CA GLY A 33 -5.90 3.92 -6.43
C GLY A 33 -7.10 4.37 -5.61
N PHE A 34 -7.95 3.44 -5.18
CA PHE A 34 -9.15 3.73 -4.39
C PHE A 34 -8.80 4.36 -3.04
N PHE A 35 -7.98 3.69 -2.23
CA PHE A 35 -7.69 4.16 -0.87
C PHE A 35 -6.80 5.39 -0.83
N SER A 36 -5.92 5.59 -1.83
CA SER A 36 -5.17 6.84 -1.95
C SER A 36 -6.07 8.02 -2.31
N SER A 37 -7.12 7.80 -3.09
CA SER A 37 -8.12 8.84 -3.41
C SER A 37 -8.96 9.18 -2.17
N VAL A 38 -9.49 8.17 -1.48
CA VAL A 38 -10.26 8.33 -0.23
C VAL A 38 -9.43 9.05 0.85
N ARG A 39 -8.13 8.73 0.97
CA ARG A 39 -7.25 9.41 1.93
C ARG A 39 -7.18 10.93 1.67
N LYS A 40 -7.12 11.34 0.40
CA LYS A 40 -7.12 12.77 0.04
C LYS A 40 -8.47 13.42 0.32
N GLU A 41 -9.57 12.73 0.02
CA GLU A 41 -10.91 13.22 0.36
C GLU A 41 -11.06 13.42 1.86
N TYR A 42 -10.57 12.49 2.68
CA TYR A 42 -10.56 12.62 4.14
C TYR A 42 -9.72 13.81 4.61
N ALA A 43 -8.56 14.05 3.99
CA ALA A 43 -7.72 15.20 4.30
C ALA A 43 -8.44 16.53 4.00
N VAL A 44 -9.14 16.61 2.87
CA VAL A 44 -9.93 17.79 2.49
C VAL A 44 -11.12 17.98 3.43
N ALA A 45 -11.88 16.92 3.69
CA ALA A 45 -13.06 16.90 4.55
C ALA A 45 -12.73 16.98 6.06
N LYS A 46 -11.45 17.08 6.44
CA LYS A 46 -10.98 17.11 7.84
C LYS A 46 -11.47 15.92 8.67
N VAL A 47 -11.63 14.76 8.04
CA VAL A 47 -12.01 13.52 8.71
C VAL A 47 -10.77 12.95 9.40
N ASN A 48 -10.83 12.76 10.73
CA ASN A 48 -9.69 12.29 11.51
C ASN A 48 -9.50 10.75 11.45
N VAL A 49 -9.47 10.20 10.25
CA VAL A 49 -9.24 8.79 9.96
C VAL A 49 -8.00 8.65 9.07
N SER A 50 -7.09 7.76 9.45
CA SER A 50 -5.87 7.46 8.67
C SER A 50 -6.05 6.19 7.87
N VAL A 51 -5.50 6.15 6.66
CA VAL A 51 -5.50 4.95 5.82
C VAL A 51 -4.06 4.56 5.52
N THR A 52 -3.66 3.37 5.97
CA THR A 52 -2.29 2.85 5.87
C THR A 52 -2.22 1.74 4.84
N LEU A 53 -1.59 1.99 3.69
CA LEU A 53 -1.39 0.99 2.65
C LEU A 53 -0.13 0.18 2.96
N CYS A 54 -0.27 -1.13 3.13
CA CYS A 54 0.87 -2.02 3.43
C CYS A 54 1.34 -2.71 2.15
N VAL A 55 2.50 -2.30 1.65
CA VAL A 55 3.16 -2.90 0.48
C VAL A 55 4.14 -3.94 1.01
N LEU A 56 3.78 -5.21 0.89
CA LEU A 56 4.60 -6.31 1.37
C LEU A 56 5.16 -7.10 0.19
N GLY A 57 6.38 -7.61 0.37
CA GLY A 57 7.02 -8.51 -0.56
C GLY A 57 6.63 -9.97 -0.32
N PHE A 58 7.57 -10.87 -0.57
CA PHE A 58 7.36 -12.31 -0.41
C PHE A 58 7.48 -12.70 1.08
N ILE A 59 6.37 -13.08 1.74
CA ILE A 59 6.31 -13.41 3.19
C ILE A 59 6.13 -14.92 3.42
N ASP A 60 6.77 -15.49 4.44
CA ASP A 60 6.82 -16.95 4.73
C ASP A 60 5.52 -17.57 5.29
N THR A 61 4.37 -17.19 4.74
CA THR A 61 3.08 -17.79 5.08
C THR A 61 2.92 -19.15 4.39
N GLU A 62 2.28 -20.10 5.07
CA GLU A 62 2.09 -21.47 4.54
C GLU A 62 1.37 -21.46 3.18
N THR A 63 0.32 -20.64 3.05
CA THR A 63 -0.44 -20.49 1.80
C THR A 63 0.44 -20.01 0.66
N ALA A 64 1.32 -19.05 0.92
CA ALA A 64 2.09 -18.43 -0.13
C ALA A 64 3.30 -19.27 -0.55
N ILE A 65 3.98 -19.92 0.40
CA ILE A 65 5.03 -20.91 0.11
C ILE A 65 4.46 -22.02 -0.78
N LYS A 66 3.26 -22.53 -0.46
CA LYS A 66 2.57 -23.53 -1.27
C LYS A 66 2.20 -23.00 -2.66
N ALA A 67 1.70 -21.78 -2.75
CA ALA A 67 1.22 -21.19 -4.00
C ALA A 67 2.35 -20.93 -5.02
N VAL A 68 3.58 -20.67 -4.55
CA VAL A 68 4.71 -20.35 -5.44
C VAL A 68 5.77 -21.45 -5.52
N SER A 69 5.59 -22.56 -4.79
CA SER A 69 6.51 -23.70 -4.80
C SER A 69 6.76 -24.21 -6.22
N GLY A 70 8.02 -24.20 -6.67
CA GLY A 70 8.42 -24.60 -8.02
C GLY A 70 8.15 -23.58 -9.12
N VAL A 71 7.57 -22.42 -8.79
CA VAL A 71 7.29 -21.32 -9.73
C VAL A 71 8.17 -20.11 -9.44
N LEU A 72 8.35 -19.76 -8.17
CA LEU A 72 9.15 -18.61 -7.74
C LEU A 72 10.30 -19.08 -6.84
N ASN A 73 11.53 -18.81 -7.26
CA ASN A 73 12.73 -18.99 -6.44
C ASN A 73 13.14 -17.66 -5.83
N ALA A 74 12.45 -17.26 -4.76
CA ALA A 74 12.75 -16.05 -3.99
C ALA A 74 12.80 -16.38 -2.49
N GLU A 75 13.58 -15.61 -1.75
CA GLU A 75 13.64 -15.75 -0.29
C GLU A 75 12.45 -15.04 0.37
N ALA A 76 11.75 -15.76 1.25
CA ALA A 76 10.65 -15.18 2.01
C ALA A 76 11.17 -14.39 3.23
N ALA A 77 10.49 -13.28 3.54
CA ALA A 77 10.64 -12.54 4.78
C ALA A 77 9.75 -13.13 5.89
N PRO A 78 10.14 -13.01 7.18
CA PRO A 78 9.39 -13.59 8.29
C PRO A 78 8.05 -12.87 8.52
N LYS A 79 6.98 -13.64 8.71
CA LYS A 79 5.61 -13.17 8.93
C LYS A 79 5.39 -12.49 10.28
N GLU A 80 6.13 -12.89 11.31
CA GLU A 80 6.02 -12.30 12.65
C GLU A 80 6.48 -10.84 12.66
N GLU A 81 7.62 -10.56 12.03
CA GLU A 81 8.13 -9.19 11.86
C GLU A 81 7.24 -8.38 10.90
N CYS A 82 6.76 -9.01 9.82
CA CYS A 82 5.79 -8.40 8.91
C CYS A 82 4.55 -7.90 9.65
N ALA A 83 3.94 -8.76 10.48
CA ALA A 83 2.76 -8.41 11.26
C ALA A 83 3.04 -7.25 12.23
N LEU A 84 4.22 -7.25 12.86
CA LEU A 84 4.63 -6.17 13.74
C LEU A 84 4.78 -4.83 13.01
N GLU A 85 5.40 -4.82 11.82
CA GLU A 85 5.57 -3.59 11.04
C GLU A 85 4.25 -3.03 10.51
N ILE A 86 3.29 -3.90 10.16
CA ILE A 86 1.92 -3.49 9.83
C ILE A 86 1.28 -2.77 11.02
N ILE A 87 1.33 -3.37 12.22
CA ILE A 87 0.73 -2.80 13.44
C ILE A 87 1.42 -1.48 13.83
N LYS A 88 2.75 -1.41 13.73
CA LYS A 88 3.49 -0.17 14.00
C LYS A 88 3.12 0.92 13.01
N GLY A 89 3.11 0.62 11.72
CA GLY A 89 2.77 1.60 10.68
C GLY A 89 1.34 2.13 10.81
N ALA A 90 0.42 1.24 11.18
CA ALA A 90 -0.95 1.57 11.54
C ALA A 90 -1.05 2.54 12.72
N ALA A 91 -0.42 2.17 13.84
CA ALA A 91 -0.45 2.95 15.07
C ALA A 91 0.18 4.33 14.88
N LEU A 92 1.22 4.40 14.06
CA LEU A 92 1.90 5.65 13.67
C LEU A 92 1.17 6.42 12.56
N ARG A 93 0.04 5.92 12.07
CA ARG A 93 -0.77 6.53 10.99
C ARG A 93 0.04 6.82 9.74
N LYS A 94 1.00 5.95 9.40
CA LYS A 94 1.78 6.06 8.16
C LYS A 94 0.84 5.91 6.96
N GLU A 95 1.08 6.69 5.91
CA GLU A 95 0.30 6.55 4.66
C GLU A 95 0.61 5.22 3.98
N GLU A 96 1.88 4.84 3.97
CA GLU A 96 2.39 3.61 3.36
C GLU A 96 3.41 2.93 4.29
N VAL A 97 3.39 1.61 4.31
CA VAL A 97 4.36 0.74 5.01
C VAL A 97 4.95 -0.19 3.97
N TYR A 98 6.27 -0.26 3.90
CA TYR A 98 6.99 -1.18 3.02
C TYR A 98 7.67 -2.24 3.86
N TYR A 99 7.40 -3.50 3.57
CA TYR A 99 8.07 -4.62 4.23
C TYR A 99 8.43 -5.68 3.21
N ASP A 100 9.71 -5.80 2.91
CA ASP A 100 10.26 -6.83 2.04
C ASP A 100 11.63 -7.25 2.57
N LYS A 101 12.13 -8.40 2.11
CA LYS A 101 13.47 -8.88 2.45
C LYS A 101 14.58 -7.97 1.91
N SER A 102 14.36 -7.36 0.74
CA SER A 102 15.31 -6.43 0.14
C SER A 102 15.05 -5.00 0.61
N SER A 103 16.04 -4.39 1.26
CA SER A 103 15.95 -2.98 1.70
C SER A 103 15.85 -1.98 0.53
N TRP A 104 16.16 -2.40 -0.70
CA TRP A 104 16.07 -1.55 -1.89
C TRP A 104 14.61 -1.30 -2.32
N VAL A 105 13.71 -2.19 -1.96
CA VAL A 105 12.31 -2.15 -2.40
C VAL A 105 11.61 -0.91 -1.87
N SER A 106 11.83 -0.56 -0.59
CA SER A 106 11.27 0.67 -0.02
C SER A 106 11.78 1.94 -0.72
N LEU A 107 13.04 1.92 -1.18
CA LEU A 107 13.64 3.06 -1.88
C LEU A 107 13.08 3.20 -3.31
N LEU A 108 13.02 2.08 -4.04
CA LEU A 108 12.58 2.06 -5.43
C LEU A 108 11.07 2.28 -5.58
N LEU A 109 10.26 1.78 -4.63
CA LEU A 109 8.80 1.88 -4.70
C LEU A 109 8.23 3.14 -4.04
N SER A 110 9.08 4.00 -3.44
CA SER A 110 8.64 5.26 -2.82
C SER A 110 8.03 6.25 -3.83
N ASN A 111 8.26 6.06 -5.13
CA ASN A 111 7.71 6.84 -6.26
C ASN A 111 7.53 8.35 -5.97
N PRO A 112 8.61 9.12 -5.87
CA PRO A 112 8.54 10.55 -5.57
C PRO A 112 7.80 11.36 -6.65
N GLY A 113 7.86 10.93 -7.91
CA GLY A 113 7.16 11.57 -9.02
C GLY A 113 5.65 11.57 -8.83
N ARG A 114 5.06 10.44 -8.39
CA ARG A 114 3.64 10.36 -8.06
C ARG A 114 3.26 11.38 -6.99
N ARG A 115 4.01 11.48 -5.88
CA ARG A 115 3.71 12.42 -4.80
C ARG A 115 3.75 13.88 -5.27
N ILE A 116 4.73 14.23 -6.10
CA ILE A 116 4.82 15.58 -6.71
C ILE A 116 3.60 15.87 -7.58
N MET A 117 3.25 14.94 -8.48
CA MET A 117 2.10 15.10 -9.38
C MET A 117 0.79 15.20 -8.60
N GLU A 118 0.63 14.41 -7.56
CA GLU A 118 -0.53 14.42 -6.69
C GLU A 118 -0.69 15.76 -5.95
N TYR A 119 0.42 16.36 -5.49
CA TYR A 119 0.44 17.67 -4.87
C TYR A 119 0.15 18.80 -5.87
N LEU A 120 0.68 18.72 -7.09
CA LEU A 120 0.38 19.71 -8.14
C LEU A 120 -1.09 19.62 -8.56
N SER A 121 -1.61 18.40 -8.70
CA SER A 121 -3.00 18.15 -9.09
C SER A 121 -3.99 18.69 -8.05
N SER A 122 -3.72 18.55 -6.75
CA SER A 122 -4.63 19.03 -5.71
C SER A 122 -4.87 20.55 -5.73
N LYS A 123 -3.90 21.34 -6.23
CA LYS A 123 -4.03 22.79 -6.40
C LYS A 123 -5.04 23.20 -7.48
N ASN A 124 -5.34 22.30 -8.41
CA ASN A 124 -6.24 22.58 -9.52
C ASN A 124 -7.73 22.36 -9.16
N TYR A 125 -8.03 21.86 -7.96
CA TYR A 125 -9.40 21.61 -7.52
C TYR A 125 -9.93 22.74 -6.64
N ASN A 126 -11.17 23.16 -6.88
CA ASN A 126 -11.88 24.06 -5.97
C ASN A 126 -12.48 23.26 -4.80
N LEU A 127 -11.66 23.04 -3.77
CA LEU A 127 -12.00 22.23 -2.61
C LEU A 127 -13.13 22.83 -1.74
N GLU A 128 -13.35 24.15 -1.80
CA GLU A 128 -14.44 24.79 -1.04
C GLU A 128 -15.83 24.34 -1.48
N ARG A 129 -15.98 23.94 -2.75
CA ARG A 129 -17.25 23.40 -3.27
C ARG A 129 -17.57 22.02 -2.70
N PHE A 130 -16.55 21.23 -2.35
CA PHE A 130 -16.73 19.89 -1.77
C PHE A 130 -17.12 19.93 -0.28
N LEU A 131 -16.77 21.00 0.42
CA LEU A 131 -17.06 21.17 1.85
C LEU A 131 -18.42 21.84 2.14
N LYS A 132 -19.11 22.34 1.10
CA LYS A 132 -20.33 23.15 1.21
C LYS A 132 -21.64 22.33 1.21
N ASN A 133 -21.57 21.01 1.25
CA ASN A 133 -22.72 20.12 1.38
C ASN A 133 -22.83 19.57 2.80
#